data_AF-A0A1C5NB72-F1
#
_entry.id   AF-A0A1C5NB72-F1
#
_cell.length_a   1.000
_cell.length_b   1.000
_cell.length_c   1.000
_cell.angle_alpha   90.00
_cell.angle_beta   90.00
_cell.angle_gamma   90.00
#
_symmetry.space_group_name_H-M   'P 1'
#
loop_
_entity.id
_entity.type
_entity.pdbx_description
1 polymer ?
#
loop_
_entity_poly.entity_id
_entity_poly.type
_entity_poly.pdbx_seq_one_letter_code
_entity_poly.pdbx_strand_id
1 'polypeptide(L)'
;MKKSKILYSILFFGICLVPSVGMFFTHQESSSENRTLAEFPSFKTEDGSINFDWLSQAGDYFQDHFAFRNELVTANAVVNGKVLGVSTASGVIQGTDGWLYYKDSLSDYLGTDPLSERSLFNIAHTLSIMQTYLEGRNVDFLFTVAPNKNSLYDEHMPYYDKVKVSDEKNLDRLVPWLSSEGVHYADLYHMLLSQDETLYHKRDSHWNNKGAAMASDLLLDTLEKEHDSWDEEPYQVRTDFEGDLDTMLYPSMPQLEDEVYYDRQTTYAYVGEVGSNFDPKITTVNPVKSGSLVMYRDSFGNALLPFMADAYANAYFSRGIPYQLSDIDTTGADTVVVERAERFLPEMAVSAPVMAGPAVVPESLLNQDAEDGATDLASKTVGNMVQITGRIKPEYLDTDTQIYLRINQAGVYEAFPVDVKLEDGTLADGGFCLYLYSASLAPGENNLEVVTKDDQGYHIIYSHTFEPAA
;
A
#
# COMPACT_ATOMS: atom_id res chain seq x y z
N MET A 1 -23.89 36.15 -44.11
CA MET A 1 -24.05 34.77 -43.57
C MET A 1 -22.94 33.81 -44.01
N LYS A 2 -22.68 33.54 -45.30
CA LYS A 2 -21.62 32.59 -45.73
C LYS A 2 -20.20 32.96 -45.27
N LYS A 3 -19.78 34.22 -45.42
CA LYS A 3 -18.44 34.69 -45.00
C LYS A 3 -18.20 34.58 -43.48
N SER A 4 -19.21 34.84 -42.66
CA SER A 4 -19.14 34.72 -41.20
C SER A 4 -19.06 33.26 -40.74
N LYS A 5 -19.78 32.34 -41.42
CA LYS A 5 -19.66 30.89 -41.16
C LYS A 5 -18.26 30.35 -41.53
N ILE A 6 -17.70 30.80 -42.66
CA ILE A 6 -16.35 30.43 -43.07
C ILE A 6 -15.31 30.96 -42.08
N LEU A 7 -15.44 32.23 -41.65
CA LEU A 7 -14.55 32.81 -40.65
C LEU A 7 -14.62 32.05 -39.32
N TYR A 8 -15.82 31.69 -38.86
CA TYR A 8 -16.01 30.85 -37.68
C TYR A 8 -15.32 29.49 -37.83
N SER A 9 -15.50 28.80 -38.96
CA SER A 9 -14.86 27.51 -39.20
C SER A 9 -13.33 27.62 -39.22
N ILE A 10 -12.78 28.65 -39.88
CA ILE A 10 -11.33 28.90 -39.90
C ILE A 10 -10.81 29.15 -38.48
N LEU A 11 -11.52 29.97 -37.69
CA LEU A 11 -11.13 30.24 -36.31
C LEU A 11 -11.20 28.97 -35.45
N PHE A 12 -12.28 28.20 -35.56
CA PHE A 12 -12.48 26.97 -34.81
C PHE A 12 -11.39 25.94 -35.12
N PHE A 13 -11.18 25.60 -36.39
CA PHE A 13 -10.12 24.67 -36.77
C PHE A 13 -8.73 25.24 -36.48
N GLY A 14 -8.54 26.55 -36.59
CA GLY A 14 -7.31 27.22 -36.19
C GLY A 14 -7.00 27.00 -34.72
N ILE A 15 -7.99 27.16 -33.83
CA ILE A 15 -7.87 26.90 -32.39
C ILE A 15 -7.62 25.41 -32.12
N CYS A 16 -8.37 24.51 -32.76
CA CYS A 16 -8.17 23.07 -32.59
C CYS A 16 -6.79 22.58 -33.05
N LEU A 17 -6.13 23.28 -33.96
CA LEU A 17 -4.78 22.95 -34.41
C LEU A 17 -3.68 23.51 -33.50
N VAL A 18 -4.00 24.42 -32.56
CA VAL A 18 -3.01 25.03 -31.66
C VAL A 18 -2.24 23.97 -30.86
N PRO A 19 -2.87 22.96 -30.23
CA PRO A 19 -2.13 21.94 -29.48
C PRO A 19 -1.19 21.14 -30.36
N SER A 20 -1.61 20.74 -31.57
CA SER A 20 -0.78 19.94 -32.49
C SER A 20 0.35 20.74 -33.14
N VAL A 21 0.11 21.99 -33.52
CA VAL A 21 1.15 22.87 -34.06
C VAL A 21 2.12 23.31 -32.96
N GLY A 22 1.61 23.52 -31.74
CA GLY A 22 2.40 23.87 -30.57
C GLY A 22 3.46 22.82 -30.24
N MET A 23 3.21 21.53 -30.52
CA MET A 23 4.16 20.44 -30.27
C MET A 23 5.51 20.63 -30.98
N PHE A 24 5.58 21.42 -32.07
CA PHE A 24 6.83 21.75 -32.75
C PHE A 24 7.67 22.81 -32.02
N PHE A 25 7.07 23.51 -31.04
CA PHE A 25 7.66 24.69 -30.39
C PHE A 25 7.72 24.57 -28.87
N THR A 26 6.93 23.69 -28.25
CA THR A 26 6.91 23.45 -26.80
C THR A 26 7.75 22.22 -26.44
N HIS A 27 8.43 22.27 -25.29
CA HIS A 27 9.10 21.10 -24.74
C HIS A 27 8.09 20.18 -24.05
N GLN A 28 8.45 18.90 -23.94
CA GLN A 28 7.64 17.88 -23.30
C GLN A 28 7.56 18.16 -21.79
N GLU A 29 6.36 18.35 -21.26
CA GLU A 29 6.15 18.53 -19.82
C GLU A 29 5.97 17.16 -19.14
N SER A 30 6.54 17.00 -17.95
CA SER A 30 6.36 15.79 -17.14
C SER A 30 4.91 15.66 -16.67
N SER A 31 4.43 14.42 -16.56
CA SER A 31 3.12 14.14 -15.97
C SER A 31 3.13 14.43 -14.46
N SER A 32 2.07 15.07 -13.95
CA SER A 32 1.83 15.22 -12.51
C SER A 32 1.28 13.95 -11.86
N GLU A 33 0.54 13.14 -12.62
CA GLU A 33 0.24 11.76 -12.25
C GLU A 33 1.54 10.97 -12.37
N ASN A 34 1.93 10.20 -11.36
CA ASN A 34 3.16 9.39 -11.32
C ASN A 34 3.09 8.20 -12.31
N ARG A 35 2.92 8.52 -13.59
CA ARG A 35 2.66 7.62 -14.71
C ARG A 35 3.74 7.79 -15.77
N THR A 36 4.12 6.70 -16.40
CA THR A 36 5.01 6.71 -17.56
C THR A 36 4.26 7.25 -18.77
N LEU A 37 4.79 8.29 -19.41
CA LEU A 37 4.21 8.82 -20.64
C LEU A 37 4.38 7.81 -21.79
N ALA A 38 3.37 7.69 -22.65
CA ALA A 38 3.43 6.81 -23.81
C ALA A 38 4.58 7.20 -24.76
N GLU A 39 5.39 6.23 -25.20
CA GLU A 39 6.41 6.48 -26.21
C GLU A 39 5.82 6.56 -27.63
N PHE A 40 6.52 7.23 -28.55
CA PHE A 40 6.07 7.26 -29.94
C PHE A 40 6.16 5.85 -30.56
N PRO A 41 5.05 5.30 -31.11
CA PRO A 41 5.02 3.88 -31.48
C PRO A 41 5.86 3.55 -32.72
N SER A 42 6.51 2.38 -32.66
CA SER A 42 7.20 1.79 -33.80
C SER A 42 6.20 1.12 -34.75
N PHE A 43 6.41 1.27 -36.06
CA PHE A 43 5.63 0.59 -37.10
C PHE A 43 5.78 -0.94 -37.10
N LYS A 44 6.81 -1.46 -36.42
CA LYS A 44 7.07 -2.88 -36.26
C LYS A 44 7.23 -3.26 -34.79
N THR A 45 6.73 -4.42 -34.43
CA THR A 45 6.96 -5.09 -33.15
C THR A 45 8.38 -5.64 -33.07
N GLU A 46 8.81 -6.06 -31.88
CA GLU A 46 10.18 -6.59 -31.65
C GLU A 46 10.50 -7.83 -32.48
N ASP A 47 9.50 -8.65 -32.81
CA ASP A 47 9.62 -9.82 -33.68
C ASP A 47 9.67 -9.46 -35.19
N GLY A 48 9.59 -8.16 -35.53
CA GLY A 48 9.67 -7.65 -36.90
C GLY A 48 8.36 -7.69 -37.69
N SER A 49 7.25 -8.12 -37.07
CA SER A 49 5.92 -8.07 -37.68
C SER A 49 5.33 -6.65 -37.65
N ILE A 50 4.19 -6.45 -38.34
CA ILE A 50 3.54 -5.14 -38.41
C ILE A 50 2.83 -4.89 -37.08
N ASN A 51 3.07 -3.73 -36.49
CA ASN A 51 2.38 -3.32 -35.28
C ASN A 51 0.92 -2.92 -35.61
N PHE A 52 -0.04 -3.81 -35.32
CA PHE A 52 -1.46 -3.54 -35.52
C PHE A 52 -2.04 -2.56 -34.50
N ASP A 53 -1.37 -2.36 -33.36
CA ASP A 53 -1.77 -1.44 -32.29
C ASP A 53 -1.22 -0.02 -32.49
N TRP A 54 -0.47 0.21 -33.58
CA TRP A 54 0.22 1.49 -33.85
C TRP A 54 -0.70 2.71 -33.74
N LEU A 55 -1.93 2.63 -34.28
CA LEU A 55 -2.87 3.74 -34.23
C LEU A 55 -3.37 4.03 -32.81
N SER A 56 -3.58 3.00 -32.00
CA SER A 56 -3.97 3.17 -30.59
C SER A 56 -2.84 3.81 -29.81
N GLN A 57 -1.63 3.24 -29.92
CA GLN A 57 -0.43 3.76 -29.25
C GLN A 57 -0.07 5.18 -29.70
N ALA A 58 -0.32 5.52 -30.98
CA ALA A 58 -0.13 6.88 -31.48
C ALA A 58 -1.16 7.83 -30.85
N GLY A 59 -2.41 7.37 -30.69
CA GLY A 59 -3.44 8.08 -29.94
C GLY A 59 -3.01 8.36 -28.51
N ASP A 60 -2.49 7.34 -27.81
CA ASP A 60 -1.99 7.45 -26.43
C ASP A 60 -0.84 8.46 -26.35
N TYR A 61 0.13 8.38 -27.28
CA TYR A 61 1.20 9.37 -27.40
C TYR A 61 0.64 10.78 -27.58
N PHE A 62 -0.26 11.03 -28.53
CA PHE A 62 -0.79 12.38 -28.73
C PHE A 62 -1.60 12.90 -27.54
N GLN A 63 -2.32 12.03 -26.83
CA GLN A 63 -3.05 12.36 -25.60
C GLN A 63 -2.11 12.76 -24.46
N ASP A 64 -0.91 12.17 -24.42
CA ASP A 64 0.10 12.45 -23.42
C ASP A 64 0.98 13.67 -23.76
N HIS A 65 1.12 14.02 -25.05
CA HIS A 65 2.18 14.93 -25.52
C HIS A 65 1.68 16.22 -26.20
N PHE A 66 0.38 16.47 -26.29
CA PHE A 66 -0.11 17.68 -26.96
C PHE A 66 0.35 18.97 -26.24
N ALA A 67 0.63 20.03 -27.01
CA ALA A 67 1.13 21.28 -26.43
C ALA A 67 0.07 21.96 -25.54
N PHE A 68 0.54 22.61 -24.49
CA PHE A 68 -0.28 23.27 -23.47
C PHE A 68 -1.22 22.31 -22.73
N ARG A 69 -0.81 21.04 -22.61
CA ARG A 69 -1.62 19.99 -21.97
C ARG A 69 -2.02 20.39 -20.56
N ASN A 70 -1.06 20.77 -19.73
CA ASN A 70 -1.32 21.06 -18.33
C ASN A 70 -2.28 22.26 -18.19
N GLU A 71 -2.17 23.29 -19.03
CA GLU A 71 -3.07 24.45 -19.00
C GLU A 71 -4.48 24.09 -19.48
N LEU A 72 -4.59 23.28 -20.54
CA LEU A 72 -5.88 22.84 -21.07
C LEU A 72 -6.60 21.87 -20.10
N VAL A 73 -5.85 20.95 -19.48
CA VAL A 73 -6.35 20.07 -18.42
C VAL A 73 -6.81 20.90 -17.23
N THR A 74 -5.99 21.83 -16.75
CA THR A 74 -6.33 22.74 -15.64
C THR A 74 -7.58 23.57 -15.98
N ALA A 75 -7.66 24.15 -17.18
CA ALA A 75 -8.82 24.94 -17.60
C ALA A 75 -10.11 24.09 -17.63
N ASN A 76 -10.03 22.86 -18.16
CA ASN A 76 -11.13 21.93 -18.15
C ASN A 76 -11.54 21.54 -16.71
N ALA A 77 -10.57 21.26 -15.84
CA ALA A 77 -10.80 20.94 -14.43
C ALA A 77 -11.45 22.10 -13.67
N VAL A 78 -11.03 23.34 -13.92
CA VAL A 78 -11.64 24.54 -13.31
C VAL A 78 -13.09 24.70 -13.74
N VAL A 79 -13.41 24.51 -15.03
CA VAL A 79 -14.79 24.59 -15.52
C VAL A 79 -15.66 23.50 -14.89
N ASN A 80 -15.23 22.24 -14.93
CA ASN A 80 -16.01 21.13 -14.39
C ASN A 80 -16.13 21.18 -12.86
N GLY A 81 -15.03 21.46 -12.15
CA GLY A 81 -15.02 21.55 -10.69
C GLY A 81 -15.87 22.72 -10.18
N LYS A 82 -15.76 23.92 -10.78
CA LYS A 82 -16.53 25.10 -10.30
C LYS A 82 -17.98 25.11 -10.76
N VAL A 83 -18.29 24.60 -11.95
CA VAL A 83 -19.65 24.68 -12.53
C VAL A 83 -20.47 23.44 -12.22
N LEU A 84 -19.86 22.26 -12.31
CA LEU A 84 -20.55 20.97 -12.19
C LEU A 84 -20.22 20.24 -10.88
N GLY A 85 -19.16 20.64 -10.18
CA GLY A 85 -18.72 19.96 -8.96
C GLY A 85 -18.17 18.56 -9.22
N VAL A 86 -17.63 18.30 -10.42
CA VAL A 86 -17.09 16.98 -10.82
C VAL A 86 -15.60 17.07 -11.14
N SER A 87 -14.88 16.00 -10.82
CA SER A 87 -13.46 15.88 -11.18
C SER A 87 -13.29 15.47 -12.64
N THR A 88 -12.24 16.00 -13.27
CA THR A 88 -11.79 15.58 -14.60
C THR A 88 -10.55 14.69 -14.56
N ALA A 89 -9.93 14.54 -13.39
CA ALA A 89 -8.80 13.63 -13.18
C ALA A 89 -9.33 12.31 -12.63
N SER A 90 -8.93 11.18 -13.23
CA SER A 90 -9.45 9.86 -12.88
C SER A 90 -9.08 9.43 -11.45
N GLY A 91 -7.94 9.88 -10.94
CA GLY A 91 -7.46 9.57 -9.58
C GLY A 91 -7.99 10.49 -8.48
N VAL A 92 -8.78 11.52 -8.81
CA VAL A 92 -9.22 12.55 -7.85
C VAL A 92 -10.73 12.65 -7.82
N ILE A 93 -11.30 12.77 -6.63
CA ILE A 93 -12.71 13.12 -6.39
C ILE A 93 -12.77 14.58 -5.99
N GLN A 94 -13.62 15.34 -6.68
CA GLN A 94 -13.94 16.72 -6.32
C GLN A 94 -14.98 16.72 -5.20
N GLY A 95 -14.57 17.03 -3.97
CA GLY A 95 -15.48 17.24 -2.84
C GLY A 95 -16.04 18.66 -2.80
N THR A 96 -16.76 18.97 -1.72
CA THR A 96 -17.28 20.31 -1.42
C THR A 96 -16.25 21.14 -0.66
N ASP A 97 -16.45 22.46 -0.60
CA ASP A 97 -15.64 23.39 0.21
C ASP A 97 -14.13 23.34 -0.06
N GLY A 98 -13.76 22.96 -1.29
CA GLY A 98 -12.38 22.87 -1.75
C GLY A 98 -11.68 21.56 -1.42
N TRP A 99 -12.34 20.60 -0.77
CA TRP A 99 -11.78 19.28 -0.49
C TRP A 99 -11.64 18.44 -1.75
N LEU A 100 -10.52 17.71 -1.85
CA LEU A 100 -10.26 16.68 -2.85
C LEU A 100 -10.06 15.34 -2.13
N TYR A 101 -10.43 14.23 -2.76
CA TYR A 101 -10.18 12.89 -2.20
C TYR A 101 -9.53 11.98 -3.24
N TYR A 102 -8.76 11.01 -2.76
CA TYR A 102 -8.12 10.03 -3.63
C TYR A 102 -9.13 8.97 -4.09
N LYS A 103 -9.24 8.75 -5.39
CA LYS A 103 -10.29 7.87 -5.96
C LYS A 103 -10.17 6.42 -5.48
N ASP A 104 -8.96 5.93 -5.22
CA ASP A 104 -8.75 4.53 -4.81
C ASP A 104 -9.28 4.25 -3.39
N SER A 105 -9.53 5.29 -2.58
CA SER A 105 -10.21 5.14 -1.27
C SER A 105 -11.74 5.02 -1.38
N LEU A 106 -12.30 5.15 -2.58
CA LEU A 106 -13.75 5.24 -2.75
C LEU A 106 -14.47 3.91 -2.57
N SER A 107 -13.90 2.80 -3.06
CA SER A 107 -14.54 1.49 -2.97
C SER A 107 -14.73 1.05 -1.52
N ASP A 108 -13.71 1.28 -0.70
CA ASP A 108 -13.73 1.05 0.74
C ASP A 108 -14.74 1.97 1.45
N TYR A 109 -14.71 3.27 1.16
CA TYR A 109 -15.66 4.24 1.73
C TYR A 109 -17.13 3.98 1.37
N LEU A 110 -17.41 3.53 0.14
CA LEU A 110 -18.75 3.17 -0.29
C LEU A 110 -19.15 1.75 0.12
N GLY A 111 -18.21 0.93 0.61
CA GLY A 111 -18.43 -0.49 0.91
C GLY A 111 -18.81 -1.32 -0.33
N THR A 112 -18.29 -0.98 -1.52
CA THR A 112 -18.68 -1.64 -2.78
C THR A 112 -17.87 -2.90 -3.09
N ASP A 113 -16.66 -3.00 -2.55
CA ASP A 113 -15.75 -4.14 -2.75
C ASP A 113 -15.05 -4.51 -1.43
N PRO A 114 -15.81 -4.94 -0.42
CA PRO A 114 -15.26 -5.29 0.88
C PRO A 114 -14.46 -6.60 0.82
N LEU A 115 -13.40 -6.69 1.63
CA LEU A 115 -12.66 -7.93 1.83
C LEU A 115 -13.57 -9.02 2.43
N SER A 116 -13.33 -10.28 2.06
CA SER A 116 -14.00 -11.41 2.71
C SER A 116 -13.53 -11.53 4.16
N GLU A 117 -14.32 -12.20 5.02
CA GLU A 117 -13.87 -12.49 6.39
C GLU A 117 -12.57 -13.31 6.40
N ARG A 118 -12.38 -14.20 5.41
CA ARG A 118 -11.15 -14.96 5.25
C ARG A 118 -9.97 -14.06 4.89
N SER A 119 -10.15 -13.10 3.98
CA SER A 119 -9.10 -12.13 3.64
C SER A 119 -8.70 -11.27 4.85
N LEU A 120 -9.65 -10.89 5.70
CA LEU A 120 -9.38 -10.15 6.94
C LEU A 120 -8.60 -11.01 7.95
N PHE A 121 -8.99 -12.28 8.11
CA PHE A 121 -8.20 -13.25 8.88
C PHE A 121 -6.80 -13.43 8.28
N ASN A 122 -6.66 -13.52 6.95
CA ASN A 122 -5.37 -13.69 6.29
C ASN A 122 -4.39 -12.56 6.65
N ILE A 123 -4.88 -11.31 6.67
CA ILE A 123 -4.11 -10.13 7.10
C ILE A 123 -3.71 -10.26 8.58
N ALA A 124 -4.69 -10.48 9.47
CA ALA A 124 -4.45 -10.53 10.91
C ALA A 124 -3.51 -11.67 11.31
N HIS A 125 -3.74 -12.87 10.76
CA HIS A 125 -2.92 -14.05 11.05
C HIS A 125 -1.50 -13.91 10.47
N THR A 126 -1.34 -13.33 9.28
CA THR A 126 -0.01 -13.00 8.73
C THR A 126 0.77 -12.06 9.65
N LEU A 127 0.11 -11.02 10.18
CA LEU A 127 0.72 -10.11 11.15
C LEU A 127 1.05 -10.80 12.47
N SER A 128 0.20 -11.72 12.94
CA SER A 128 0.46 -12.51 14.16
C SER A 128 1.67 -13.45 14.01
N ILE A 129 1.81 -14.10 12.86
CA ILE A 129 3.00 -14.92 12.54
C ILE A 129 4.26 -14.03 12.54
N MET A 130 4.20 -12.84 11.92
CA MET A 130 5.31 -11.88 11.93
C MET A 130 5.67 -11.44 13.36
N GLN A 131 4.68 -11.05 14.16
CA GLN A 131 4.86 -10.61 15.53
C GLN A 131 5.51 -11.71 16.37
N THR A 132 4.97 -12.93 16.34
CA THR A 132 5.50 -14.08 17.08
C THR A 132 6.96 -14.37 16.72
N TYR A 133 7.31 -14.27 15.44
CA TYR A 133 8.69 -14.45 14.98
C TYR A 133 9.64 -13.37 15.51
N LEU A 134 9.20 -12.11 15.55
CA LEU A 134 9.99 -10.97 16.01
C LEU A 134 10.16 -10.99 17.54
N GLU A 135 9.07 -11.21 18.29
CA GLU A 135 9.09 -11.28 19.75
C GLU A 135 9.94 -12.45 20.25
N GLY A 136 9.93 -13.59 19.53
CA GLY A 136 10.82 -14.72 19.80
C GLY A 136 12.32 -14.38 19.69
N ARG A 137 12.65 -13.22 19.11
CA ARG A 137 14.00 -12.66 18.95
C ARG A 137 14.23 -11.42 19.83
N ASN A 138 13.30 -11.10 20.73
CA ASN A 138 13.27 -9.86 21.52
C ASN A 138 13.24 -8.60 20.65
N VAL A 139 12.45 -8.62 19.58
CA VAL A 139 12.16 -7.46 18.73
C VAL A 139 10.70 -7.09 18.92
N ASP A 140 10.43 -5.87 19.36
CA ASP A 140 9.07 -5.37 19.54
C ASP A 140 8.40 -5.17 18.18
N PHE A 141 7.10 -5.44 18.10
CA PHE A 141 6.32 -5.28 16.88
C PHE A 141 5.07 -4.43 17.14
N LEU A 142 4.78 -3.51 16.22
CA LEU A 142 3.55 -2.73 16.20
C LEU A 142 3.01 -2.59 14.78
N PHE A 143 1.72 -2.88 14.60
CA PHE A 143 0.98 -2.58 13.39
C PHE A 143 0.10 -1.35 13.58
N THR A 144 -0.05 -0.54 12.52
CA THR A 144 -0.99 0.57 12.51
C THR A 144 -1.53 0.84 11.12
N VAL A 145 -2.73 1.42 11.07
CA VAL A 145 -3.41 1.77 9.83
C VAL A 145 -3.67 3.28 9.78
N ALA A 146 -3.12 3.97 8.79
CA ALA A 146 -3.47 5.36 8.54
C ALA A 146 -4.86 5.44 7.89
N PRO A 147 -5.86 6.07 8.52
CA PRO A 147 -7.23 6.05 7.99
C PRO A 147 -7.34 6.85 6.69
N ASN A 148 -8.26 6.44 5.83
CA ASN A 148 -8.55 7.18 4.61
C ASN A 148 -9.15 8.56 4.96
N LYS A 149 -8.85 9.58 4.16
CA LYS A 149 -9.35 10.94 4.43
C LYS A 149 -10.89 11.03 4.40
N ASN A 150 -11.53 10.28 3.50
CA ASN A 150 -12.99 10.15 3.45
C ASN A 150 -13.56 9.25 4.56
N SER A 151 -12.73 8.54 5.33
CA SER A 151 -13.18 7.86 6.55
C SER A 151 -13.35 8.82 7.73
N LEU A 152 -12.57 9.91 7.77
CA LEU A 152 -12.58 10.91 8.84
C LEU A 152 -13.41 12.17 8.51
N TYR A 153 -13.36 12.61 7.25
CA TYR A 153 -13.98 13.86 6.80
C TYR A 153 -15.00 13.60 5.69
N ASP A 154 -15.99 12.73 5.93
CA ASP A 154 -16.97 12.32 4.92
C ASP A 154 -18.02 13.40 4.57
N GLU A 155 -18.15 14.41 5.42
CA GLU A 155 -19.11 15.50 5.28
C GLU A 155 -18.90 16.28 3.98
N HIS A 156 -17.64 16.39 3.52
CA HIS A 156 -17.26 17.10 2.28
C HIS A 156 -17.21 16.20 1.03
N MET A 157 -17.60 14.93 1.11
CA MET A 157 -17.77 14.10 -0.10
C MET A 157 -18.86 14.68 -1.02
N PRO A 158 -18.77 14.52 -2.35
CA PRO A 158 -19.77 15.06 -3.27
C PRO A 158 -21.05 14.21 -3.25
N TYR A 159 -22.20 14.83 -3.52
CA TYR A 159 -23.52 14.20 -3.40
C TYR A 159 -23.70 12.88 -4.18
N TYR A 160 -22.99 12.72 -5.30
CA TYR A 160 -23.08 11.52 -6.16
C TYR A 160 -22.25 10.34 -5.64
N ASP A 161 -21.29 10.58 -4.74
CA ASP A 161 -20.47 9.57 -4.07
C ASP A 161 -20.80 9.56 -2.55
N LYS A 162 -22.07 9.73 -2.15
CA LYS A 162 -22.53 9.63 -0.75
C LYS A 162 -23.35 8.38 -0.42
N VAL A 163 -23.82 7.65 -1.44
CA VAL A 163 -24.68 6.48 -1.22
C VAL A 163 -23.81 5.27 -0.93
N LYS A 164 -23.66 4.94 0.35
CA LYS A 164 -22.92 3.76 0.82
C LYS A 164 -23.74 2.49 0.60
N VAL A 165 -23.09 1.43 0.10
CA VAL A 165 -23.65 0.08 0.01
C VAL A 165 -23.64 -0.59 1.38
N SER A 166 -22.57 -0.36 2.15
CA SER A 166 -22.42 -0.75 3.54
C SER A 166 -21.70 0.37 4.29
N ASP A 167 -22.05 0.56 5.57
CA ASP A 167 -21.30 1.42 6.48
C ASP A 167 -20.11 0.68 7.12
N GLU A 168 -20.02 -0.64 6.97
CA GLU A 168 -18.92 -1.45 7.50
C GLU A 168 -17.68 -1.35 6.58
N LYS A 169 -16.63 -0.70 7.09
CA LYS A 169 -15.34 -0.57 6.41
C LYS A 169 -14.46 -1.78 6.66
N ASN A 170 -13.46 -1.98 5.80
CA ASN A 170 -12.50 -3.07 6.02
C ASN A 170 -11.72 -2.90 7.33
N LEU A 171 -11.35 -1.67 7.70
CA LEU A 171 -10.64 -1.42 8.96
C LEU A 171 -11.49 -1.80 10.19
N ASP A 172 -12.75 -1.38 10.23
CA ASP A 172 -13.66 -1.71 11.34
C ASP A 172 -13.85 -3.22 11.50
N ARG A 173 -13.86 -3.96 10.39
CA ARG A 173 -13.97 -5.43 10.37
C ARG A 173 -12.64 -6.14 10.65
N LEU A 174 -11.50 -5.50 10.35
CA LEU A 174 -10.16 -6.03 10.63
C LEU A 174 -9.81 -5.97 12.11
N VAL A 175 -10.18 -4.89 12.81
CA VAL A 175 -9.80 -4.66 14.22
C VAL A 175 -10.18 -5.83 15.16
N PRO A 176 -11.39 -6.42 15.07
CA PRO A 176 -11.72 -7.63 15.84
C PRO A 176 -10.78 -8.81 15.58
N TRP A 177 -10.37 -9.03 14.32
CA TRP A 177 -9.42 -10.09 13.95
C TRP A 177 -8.02 -9.82 14.48
N LEU A 178 -7.54 -8.56 14.43
CA LEU A 178 -6.27 -8.17 15.05
C LEU A 178 -6.28 -8.49 16.56
N SER A 179 -7.37 -8.15 17.23
CA SER A 179 -7.54 -8.43 18.66
C SER A 179 -7.62 -9.94 18.96
N SER A 180 -8.31 -10.74 18.14
CA SER A 180 -8.41 -12.19 18.37
C SER A 180 -7.08 -12.91 18.13
N GLU A 181 -6.31 -12.44 17.15
CA GLU A 181 -4.99 -12.96 16.80
C GLU A 181 -3.86 -12.40 17.69
N GLY A 182 -4.19 -11.50 18.64
CA GLY A 182 -3.24 -10.92 19.58
C GLY A 182 -2.24 -9.94 18.96
N VAL A 183 -2.55 -9.39 17.78
CA VAL A 183 -1.68 -8.44 17.08
C VAL A 183 -1.63 -7.12 17.85
N HIS A 184 -0.42 -6.64 18.15
CA HIS A 184 -0.20 -5.32 18.71
C HIS A 184 -0.56 -4.26 17.68
N TYR A 185 -1.61 -3.48 17.99
CA TYR A 185 -2.21 -2.52 17.08
C TYR A 185 -2.37 -1.14 17.74
N ALA A 186 -1.91 -0.10 17.06
CA ALA A 186 -2.13 1.29 17.43
C ALA A 186 -3.26 1.90 16.60
N ASP A 187 -4.33 2.32 17.27
CA ASP A 187 -5.57 2.79 16.67
C ASP A 187 -5.53 4.29 16.31
N LEU A 188 -4.95 4.58 15.15
CA LEU A 188 -4.89 5.94 14.62
C LEU A 188 -6.27 6.48 14.23
N TYR A 189 -7.22 5.62 13.84
CA TYR A 189 -8.55 6.08 13.42
C TYR A 189 -9.29 6.75 14.58
N HIS A 190 -9.40 6.08 15.73
CA HIS A 190 -10.09 6.66 16.88
C HIS A 190 -9.33 7.85 17.47
N MET A 191 -7.99 7.81 17.46
CA MET A 191 -7.17 8.94 17.89
C MET A 191 -7.46 10.18 17.05
N LEU A 192 -7.41 10.07 15.72
CA LEU A 192 -7.64 11.19 14.80
C LEU A 192 -9.10 11.65 14.78
N LEU A 193 -10.05 10.71 14.83
CA LEU A 193 -11.49 11.01 14.86
C LEU A 193 -11.91 11.80 16.11
N SER A 194 -11.19 11.63 17.22
CA SER A 194 -11.47 12.32 18.48
C SER A 194 -11.04 13.79 18.51
N GLN A 195 -10.36 14.26 17.46
CA GLN A 195 -9.83 15.62 17.38
C GLN A 195 -10.83 16.57 16.72
N ASP A 196 -11.00 17.76 17.30
CA ASP A 196 -11.86 18.81 16.75
C ASP A 196 -11.21 19.55 15.56
N GLU A 197 -9.90 19.40 15.38
CA GLU A 197 -9.14 20.08 14.34
C GLU A 197 -8.92 19.22 13.08
N THR A 198 -8.66 19.87 11.96
CA THR A 198 -8.35 19.17 10.71
C THR A 198 -6.88 18.76 10.68
N LEU A 199 -6.63 17.46 10.72
CA LEU A 199 -5.29 16.85 10.72
C LEU A 199 -4.87 16.32 9.35
N TYR A 200 -5.64 16.64 8.30
CA TYR A 200 -5.35 16.32 6.92
C TYR A 200 -5.35 17.58 6.06
N HIS A 201 -4.56 17.56 5.00
CA HIS A 201 -4.65 18.58 3.97
C HIS A 201 -5.95 18.43 3.17
N LYS A 202 -6.56 19.54 2.76
CA LYS A 202 -7.85 19.49 2.05
C LYS A 202 -7.66 19.03 0.62
N ARG A 203 -6.53 19.37 -0.02
CA ARG A 203 -6.24 19.14 -1.44
C ARG A 203 -5.07 18.16 -1.65
N ASP A 204 -4.62 17.48 -0.61
CA ASP A 204 -3.69 16.34 -0.66
C ASP A 204 -4.33 15.09 -0.05
N SER A 205 -3.84 13.89 -0.40
CA SER A 205 -4.39 12.63 0.07
C SER A 205 -3.99 12.24 1.51
N HIS A 206 -3.03 12.95 2.12
CA HIS A 206 -2.38 12.60 3.40
C HIS A 206 -2.80 13.49 4.57
N TRP A 207 -2.42 13.04 5.77
CA TRP A 207 -2.39 13.90 6.96
C TRP A 207 -1.42 15.09 6.77
N ASN A 208 -1.58 16.13 7.57
CA ASN A 208 -0.58 17.19 7.70
C ASN A 208 0.48 16.82 8.74
N ASN A 209 1.53 17.63 8.89
CA ASN A 209 2.61 17.35 9.85
C ASN A 209 2.12 17.28 11.30
N LYS A 210 1.03 17.96 11.65
CA LYS A 210 0.45 17.85 12.99
C LYS A 210 -0.21 16.49 13.21
N GLY A 211 -1.00 16.01 12.25
CA GLY A 211 -1.55 14.65 12.27
C GLY A 211 -0.46 13.58 12.31
N ALA A 212 0.62 13.76 11.55
CA ALA A 212 1.79 12.87 11.58
C ALA A 212 2.51 12.88 12.93
N ALA A 213 2.65 14.05 13.58
CA ALA A 213 3.25 14.15 14.90
C ALA A 213 2.42 13.43 15.97
N MET A 214 1.10 13.66 15.98
CA MET A 214 0.18 12.95 16.90
C MET A 214 0.16 11.44 16.65
N ALA A 215 0.23 11.02 15.39
CA ALA A 215 0.40 9.62 15.04
C ALA A 215 1.70 9.07 15.64
N SER A 216 2.81 9.79 15.50
CA SER A 216 4.10 9.38 16.07
C SER A 216 4.07 9.24 17.59
N ASP A 217 3.43 10.17 18.29
CA ASP A 217 3.30 10.11 19.75
C ASP A 217 2.50 8.87 20.15
N LEU A 218 1.35 8.59 19.50
CA LEU A 218 0.59 7.36 19.77
C LEU A 218 1.42 6.09 19.54
N LEU A 219 2.18 6.01 18.44
CA LEU A 219 2.99 4.82 18.14
C LEU A 219 4.09 4.62 19.18
N LEU A 220 4.80 5.69 19.54
CA LEU A 220 5.91 5.64 20.49
C LEU A 220 5.42 5.35 21.92
N ASP A 221 4.30 5.94 22.34
CA ASP A 221 3.63 5.62 23.61
C ASP A 221 3.18 4.16 23.66
N THR A 222 2.59 3.64 22.57
CA THR A 222 2.15 2.24 22.49
C THR A 222 3.31 1.27 22.58
N LEU A 223 4.48 1.65 22.06
CA LEU A 223 5.74 0.90 22.14
C LEU A 223 6.47 1.09 23.47
N GLU A 224 5.95 1.91 24.39
CA GLU A 224 6.64 2.33 25.63
C GLU A 224 8.04 2.91 25.36
N LYS A 225 8.24 3.50 24.17
CA LYS A 225 9.52 4.06 23.73
C LYS A 225 9.68 5.47 24.27
N GLU A 226 10.71 5.72 25.08
CA GLU A 226 11.01 7.09 25.54
C GLU A 226 11.16 8.05 24.35
N HIS A 227 10.27 9.04 24.29
CA HIS A 227 10.25 10.10 23.29
C HIS A 227 9.84 11.42 23.94
N ASP A 228 10.10 12.49 23.20
CA ASP A 228 9.56 13.80 23.56
C ASP A 228 8.24 13.98 22.79
N SER A 229 7.20 14.48 23.45
CA SER A 229 5.90 14.76 22.82
C SER A 229 5.95 16.02 21.98
N TRP A 230 5.15 16.04 20.90
CA TRP A 230 5.02 17.18 19.99
C TRP A 230 3.79 18.05 20.26
N ASP A 231 2.92 17.65 21.18
CA ASP A 231 1.62 18.31 21.44
C ASP A 231 1.75 19.79 21.85
N GLU A 232 2.73 20.12 22.70
CA GLU A 232 2.98 21.49 23.19
C GLU A 232 4.15 22.19 22.48
N GLU A 233 4.75 21.56 21.48
CA GLU A 233 5.90 22.11 20.77
C GLU A 233 5.48 23.33 19.94
N PRO A 234 6.17 24.49 20.06
CA PRO A 234 5.90 25.65 19.24
C PRO A 234 6.05 25.33 17.75
N TYR A 235 5.16 25.88 16.94
CA TYR A 235 5.19 25.71 15.50
C TYR A 235 4.78 26.97 14.75
N GLN A 236 5.15 27.00 13.47
CA GLN A 236 4.73 28.01 12.50
C GLN A 236 3.82 27.37 11.46
N VAL A 237 2.79 28.11 11.06
CA VAL A 237 1.96 27.74 9.91
C VAL A 237 2.45 28.52 8.70
N ARG A 238 2.70 27.83 7.60
CA ARG A 238 3.07 28.45 6.32
C ARG A 238 2.17 27.92 5.20
N THR A 239 1.81 28.78 4.27
CA THR A 239 1.03 28.42 3.07
C THR A 239 1.99 28.14 1.91
N ASP A 240 2.69 27.02 1.97
CA ASP A 240 3.74 26.63 1.03
C ASP A 240 3.70 25.14 0.65
N PHE A 241 2.72 24.38 1.12
CA PHE A 241 2.57 22.97 0.81
C PHE A 241 1.77 22.76 -0.47
N GLU A 242 2.30 21.99 -1.41
CA GLU A 242 1.65 21.63 -2.67
C GLU A 242 1.09 20.21 -2.58
N GLY A 243 -0.24 20.09 -2.61
CA GLY A 243 -0.92 18.81 -2.44
C GLY A 243 -0.91 17.92 -3.68
N ASP A 244 -0.79 16.61 -3.50
CA ASP A 244 -0.72 15.63 -4.58
C ASP A 244 -1.99 15.59 -5.44
N LEU A 245 -3.18 15.53 -4.82
CA LEU A 245 -4.47 15.53 -5.54
C LEU A 245 -4.69 16.84 -6.29
N ASP A 246 -4.23 17.95 -5.71
CA ASP A 246 -4.32 19.25 -6.34
C ASP A 246 -3.45 19.34 -7.59
N THR A 247 -2.23 18.84 -7.50
CA THR A 247 -1.27 18.80 -8.62
C THR A 247 -1.75 17.85 -9.72
N MET A 248 -2.42 16.76 -9.36
CA MET A 248 -3.08 15.88 -10.32
C MET A 248 -4.25 16.58 -11.04
N LEU A 249 -5.05 17.38 -10.32
CA LEU A 249 -6.27 17.98 -10.86
C LEU A 249 -6.02 19.33 -11.57
N TYR A 250 -5.09 20.14 -11.08
CA TYR A 250 -4.76 21.49 -11.54
C TYR A 250 -3.25 21.67 -11.80
N PRO A 251 -2.62 20.87 -12.68
CA PRO A 251 -1.17 20.83 -12.83
C PRO A 251 -0.48 22.15 -13.22
N SER A 252 -1.20 23.11 -13.80
CA SER A 252 -0.65 24.45 -14.13
C SER A 252 -1.03 25.55 -13.13
N MET A 253 -1.85 25.23 -12.14
CA MET A 253 -2.29 26.20 -11.13
C MET A 253 -2.56 25.50 -9.79
N PRO A 254 -1.56 24.78 -9.22
CA PRO A 254 -1.74 24.23 -7.90
C PRO A 254 -1.91 25.36 -6.88
N GLN A 255 -2.85 25.17 -5.96
CA GLN A 255 -3.09 26.02 -4.82
C GLN A 255 -2.30 25.48 -3.63
N LEU A 256 -1.42 26.31 -3.10
CA LEU A 256 -0.67 26.01 -1.88
C LEU A 256 -1.63 25.97 -0.67
N GLU A 257 -1.40 25.00 0.20
CA GLU A 257 -2.12 24.79 1.45
C GLU A 257 -1.25 25.17 2.66
N ASP A 258 -1.94 25.40 3.78
CA ASP A 258 -1.29 25.58 5.07
C ASP A 258 -0.68 24.26 5.54
N GLU A 259 0.54 24.35 6.08
CA GLU A 259 1.26 23.26 6.72
C GLU A 259 1.91 23.74 8.02
N VAL A 260 1.98 22.82 8.99
CA VAL A 260 2.60 23.00 10.29
C VAL A 260 4.08 22.64 10.22
N TYR A 261 4.93 23.56 10.69
CA TYR A 261 6.36 23.35 10.85
C TYR A 261 6.75 23.61 12.30
N TYR A 262 7.10 22.55 13.03
CA TYR A 262 7.58 22.67 14.40
C TYR A 262 8.92 23.42 14.45
N ASP A 263 9.07 24.31 15.43
CA ASP A 263 10.29 25.12 15.63
C ASP A 263 11.45 24.28 16.20
N ARG A 264 11.13 23.08 16.69
CA ARG A 264 12.09 22.16 17.26
C ARG A 264 13.00 21.57 16.20
N GLN A 265 14.31 21.69 16.45
CA GLN A 265 15.33 21.08 15.61
C GLN A 265 15.45 19.58 15.92
N THR A 266 15.29 18.74 14.90
CA THR A 266 15.55 17.30 15.02
C THR A 266 17.05 17.04 15.20
N THR A 267 17.37 15.92 15.83
CA THR A 267 18.73 15.53 16.23
C THR A 267 19.30 14.39 15.39
N TYR A 268 18.48 13.78 14.53
CA TYR A 268 18.91 12.75 13.59
C TYR A 268 19.58 13.34 12.34
N ALA A 269 20.34 12.48 11.64
CA ALA A 269 20.90 12.76 10.33
C ALA A 269 20.60 11.59 9.38
N TYR A 270 20.40 11.91 8.09
CA TYR A 270 20.29 10.90 7.05
C TYR A 270 21.66 10.26 6.76
N VAL A 271 21.64 8.95 6.48
CA VAL A 271 22.82 8.20 6.06
C VAL A 271 22.82 8.10 4.54
N GLY A 272 23.86 8.66 3.91
CA GLY A 272 23.99 8.69 2.45
C GLY A 272 23.25 9.86 1.80
N GLU A 273 23.03 9.75 0.49
CA GLU A 273 22.25 10.73 -0.26
C GLU A 273 20.77 10.36 -0.19
N VAL A 274 19.98 11.18 0.50
CA VAL A 274 18.51 11.10 0.53
C VAL A 274 17.98 12.33 -0.19
N GLY A 275 17.31 12.10 -1.32
CA GLY A 275 16.74 13.19 -2.13
C GLY A 275 15.47 13.75 -1.52
N SER A 276 14.66 12.87 -0.93
CA SER A 276 13.38 13.22 -0.32
C SER A 276 12.94 12.15 0.68
N ASN A 277 12.02 12.50 1.58
CA ASN A 277 11.33 11.51 2.44
C ASN A 277 10.51 10.50 1.62
N PHE A 278 10.31 10.73 0.32
CA PHE A 278 9.64 9.82 -0.60
C PHE A 278 10.55 8.69 -1.12
N ASP A 279 11.87 8.74 -0.86
CA ASP A 279 12.81 7.73 -1.32
C ASP A 279 12.39 6.32 -0.82
N PRO A 280 12.55 5.27 -1.66
CA PRO A 280 12.02 3.95 -1.36
C PRO A 280 12.65 3.30 -0.13
N LYS A 281 13.90 3.67 0.19
CA LYS A 281 14.65 3.23 1.36
C LYS A 281 15.39 4.41 1.96
N ILE A 282 15.27 4.58 3.27
CA ILE A 282 15.92 5.67 4.00
C ILE A 282 16.56 5.09 5.26
N THR A 283 17.76 5.55 5.59
CA THR A 283 18.42 5.23 6.86
C THR A 283 18.79 6.50 7.57
N THR A 284 18.56 6.54 8.88
CA THR A 284 18.89 7.67 9.74
C THR A 284 19.67 7.20 10.95
N VAL A 285 20.48 8.10 11.50
CA VAL A 285 21.22 7.91 12.75
C VAL A 285 20.98 9.10 13.67
N ASN A 286 20.80 8.83 14.96
CA ASN A 286 20.63 9.84 15.99
C ASN A 286 21.58 9.56 17.18
N PRO A 287 22.65 10.36 17.34
CA PRO A 287 23.70 10.06 18.32
C PRO A 287 23.27 10.29 19.78
N VAL A 288 22.11 10.91 20.02
CA VAL A 288 21.61 11.23 21.38
C VAL A 288 20.40 10.39 21.80
N LYS A 289 19.99 9.41 20.98
CA LYS A 289 18.89 8.51 21.27
C LYS A 289 19.38 7.06 21.37
N SER A 290 18.48 6.15 21.72
CA SER A 290 18.71 4.70 21.87
C SER A 290 17.73 3.91 20.98
N GLY A 291 17.96 2.61 20.81
CA GLY A 291 17.08 1.73 20.02
C GLY A 291 17.36 1.76 18.52
N SER A 292 16.85 0.75 17.82
CA SER A 292 17.01 0.56 16.38
C SER A 292 15.69 0.13 15.73
N LEU A 293 15.14 1.01 14.90
CA LEU A 293 13.84 0.84 14.25
C LEU A 293 13.98 0.29 12.82
N VAL A 294 13.15 -0.69 12.46
CA VAL A 294 12.75 -0.95 11.08
C VAL A 294 11.29 -0.56 10.90
N MET A 295 10.99 0.35 9.98
CA MET A 295 9.63 0.78 9.70
C MET A 295 9.27 0.50 8.24
N TYR A 296 8.32 -0.41 8.02
CA TYR A 296 7.67 -0.59 6.74
C TYR A 296 6.50 0.39 6.65
N ARG A 297 6.44 1.17 5.58
CA ARG A 297 5.52 2.29 5.46
C ARG A 297 5.03 2.50 4.05
N ASP A 298 4.02 3.35 3.87
CA ASP A 298 3.70 3.91 2.57
C ASP A 298 3.98 5.42 2.49
N SER A 299 3.23 6.14 1.66
CA SER A 299 3.37 7.58 1.50
C SER A 299 2.88 8.36 2.72
N PHE A 300 1.96 7.83 3.54
CA PHE A 300 1.59 8.40 4.84
C PHE A 300 2.81 8.49 5.77
N GLY A 301 3.61 7.43 5.78
CA GLY A 301 4.88 7.39 6.48
C GLY A 301 5.89 8.48 6.08
N ASN A 302 5.73 9.20 4.96
CA ASN A 302 6.66 10.26 4.55
C ASN A 302 6.70 11.43 5.56
N ALA A 303 5.53 11.82 6.08
CA ALA A 303 5.42 12.89 7.07
C ALA A 303 5.69 12.36 8.50
N LEU A 304 5.45 11.07 8.74
CA LEU A 304 5.73 10.40 10.02
C LEU A 304 7.23 10.15 10.26
N LEU A 305 7.99 9.93 9.18
CA LEU A 305 9.40 9.55 9.23
C LEU A 305 10.27 10.47 10.10
N PRO A 306 10.22 11.81 10.00
CA PRO A 306 11.07 12.68 10.82
C PRO A 306 10.86 12.50 12.32
N PHE A 307 9.61 12.30 12.75
CA PHE A 307 9.26 12.12 14.16
C PHE A 307 9.75 10.78 14.69
N MET A 308 9.54 9.71 13.91
CA MET A 308 10.06 8.38 14.25
C MET A 308 11.60 8.37 14.26
N ALA A 309 12.26 9.00 13.27
CA ALA A 309 13.71 9.09 13.22
C ALA A 309 14.32 9.88 14.40
N ASP A 310 13.61 10.89 14.93
CA ASP A 310 14.08 11.64 16.10
C ASP A 310 13.99 10.84 17.41
N ALA A 311 13.26 9.73 17.46
CA ALA A 311 13.11 8.89 18.67
C ALA A 311 14.13 7.74 18.77
N TYR A 312 14.75 7.31 17.67
CA TYR A 312 15.61 6.12 17.62
C TYR A 312 17.07 6.44 17.28
N ALA A 313 18.02 5.68 17.85
CA ALA A 313 19.45 5.85 17.54
C ALA A 313 19.78 5.47 16.09
N ASN A 314 19.11 4.44 15.57
CA ASN A 314 19.17 4.03 14.18
C ASN A 314 17.74 3.80 13.72
N ALA A 315 17.38 4.25 12.52
CA ALA A 315 16.10 3.89 11.93
C ALA A 315 16.25 3.64 10.43
N TYR A 316 15.69 2.52 9.98
CA TYR A 316 15.59 2.13 8.59
C TYR A 316 14.12 2.12 8.16
N PHE A 317 13.81 2.85 7.10
CA PHE A 317 12.47 2.98 6.56
C PHE A 317 12.42 2.36 5.17
N SER A 318 11.41 1.54 4.90
CA SER A 318 11.22 0.88 3.61
C SER A 318 9.78 1.02 3.13
N ARG A 319 9.62 1.38 1.85
CA ARG A 319 8.34 1.33 1.13
C ARG A 319 8.15 0.03 0.34
N GLY A 320 9.09 -0.91 0.48
CA GLY A 320 9.13 -2.14 -0.29
C GLY A 320 8.10 -3.16 0.17
N ILE A 321 7.37 -3.72 -0.79
CA ILE A 321 6.49 -4.88 -0.61
C ILE A 321 6.99 -6.00 -1.54
N PRO A 322 7.05 -7.26 -1.09
CA PRO A 322 6.75 -7.73 0.28
C PRO A 322 7.80 -7.28 1.32
N TYR A 323 7.40 -7.24 2.59
CA TYR A 323 8.29 -6.88 3.71
C TYR A 323 9.46 -7.85 3.82
N GLN A 324 10.69 -7.35 3.93
CA GLN A 324 11.90 -8.15 3.92
C GLN A 324 12.45 -8.30 5.34
N LEU A 325 12.08 -9.35 6.08
CA LEU A 325 12.50 -9.47 7.49
C LEU A 325 14.02 -9.65 7.68
N SER A 326 14.79 -9.88 6.61
CA SER A 326 16.25 -9.77 6.63
C SER A 326 16.75 -8.34 6.93
N ASP A 327 15.91 -7.32 6.76
CA ASP A 327 16.22 -5.93 7.12
C ASP A 327 16.46 -5.79 8.64
N ILE A 328 15.77 -6.58 9.48
CA ILE A 328 15.97 -6.60 10.94
C ILE A 328 17.40 -7.04 11.29
N ASP A 329 17.89 -8.10 10.65
CA ASP A 329 19.23 -8.63 10.89
C ASP A 329 20.33 -7.70 10.36
N THR A 330 20.07 -7.08 9.21
CA THR A 330 21.02 -6.16 8.57
C THR A 330 21.20 -4.88 9.39
N THR A 331 20.13 -4.42 10.06
CA THR A 331 20.11 -3.18 10.83
C THR A 331 20.32 -3.40 12.33
N GLY A 332 20.20 -4.64 12.80
CA GLY A 332 20.17 -4.96 14.24
C GLY A 332 19.00 -4.28 14.93
N ALA A 333 17.82 -4.29 14.30
CA ALA A 333 16.62 -3.66 14.83
C ALA A 333 16.11 -4.37 16.09
N ASP A 334 15.68 -3.58 17.07
CA ASP A 334 14.97 -4.02 18.28
C ASP A 334 13.49 -3.65 18.24
N THR A 335 13.06 -2.85 17.27
CA THR A 335 11.64 -2.52 17.04
C THR A 335 11.29 -2.59 15.56
N VAL A 336 10.12 -3.14 15.25
CA VAL A 336 9.51 -3.15 13.92
C VAL A 336 8.15 -2.48 13.95
N VAL A 337 7.93 -1.52 13.06
CA VAL A 337 6.62 -0.89 12.85
C VAL A 337 6.16 -1.13 11.42
N VAL A 338 4.91 -1.55 11.25
CA VAL A 338 4.23 -1.64 9.95
C VAL A 338 3.12 -0.60 9.92
N GLU A 339 3.28 0.41 9.08
CA GLU A 339 2.28 1.44 8.78
C GLU A 339 1.74 1.24 7.37
N ARG A 340 0.40 1.19 7.24
CA ARG A 340 -0.28 1.12 5.95
C ARG A 340 -1.53 1.99 5.95
N ALA A 341 -1.82 2.66 4.84
CA ALA A 341 -3.09 3.32 4.66
C ALA A 341 -4.25 2.30 4.53
N GLU A 342 -5.43 2.67 5.05
CA GLU A 342 -6.64 1.85 5.04
C GLU A 342 -7.00 1.32 3.63
N ARG A 343 -6.83 2.14 2.59
CA ARG A 343 -7.03 1.72 1.18
C ARG A 343 -6.11 0.59 0.70
N PHE A 344 -5.04 0.28 1.42
CA PHE A 344 -4.09 -0.77 1.06
C PHE A 344 -4.24 -2.07 1.85
N LEU A 345 -5.26 -2.21 2.71
CA LEU A 345 -5.57 -3.49 3.35
C LEU A 345 -5.71 -4.65 2.34
N PRO A 346 -6.33 -4.49 1.15
CA PRO A 346 -6.35 -5.56 0.15
C PRO A 346 -4.97 -6.00 -0.36
N GLU A 347 -3.99 -5.10 -0.43
CA GLU A 347 -2.61 -5.46 -0.83
C GLU A 347 -1.92 -6.31 0.24
N MET A 348 -2.27 -6.09 1.52
CA MET A 348 -1.75 -6.90 2.62
C MET A 348 -2.26 -8.34 2.56
N ALA A 349 -3.50 -8.56 2.14
CA ALA A 349 -4.07 -9.90 2.02
C ALA A 349 -3.34 -10.78 1.00
N VAL A 350 -2.74 -10.19 -0.05
CA VAL A 350 -2.04 -10.94 -1.11
C VAL A 350 -0.51 -11.01 -0.91
N SER A 351 0.04 -10.28 0.06
CA SER A 351 1.49 -10.04 0.17
C SER A 351 2.09 -10.66 1.41
N ALA A 352 2.42 -11.95 1.35
CA ALA A 352 3.17 -12.60 2.42
C ALA A 352 4.55 -11.93 2.62
N PRO A 353 4.97 -11.70 3.88
CA PRO A 353 6.30 -11.19 4.16
C PRO A 353 7.38 -12.23 3.80
N VAL A 354 8.55 -11.75 3.41
CA VAL A 354 9.71 -12.62 3.11
C VAL A 354 10.42 -12.95 4.43
N MET A 355 9.96 -14.04 5.04
CA MET A 355 10.42 -14.57 6.32
C MET A 355 10.27 -16.09 6.33
N ALA A 356 11.26 -16.80 6.87
CA ALA A 356 11.14 -18.25 7.05
C ALA A 356 9.94 -18.57 7.95
N GLY A 357 9.05 -19.45 7.49
CA GLY A 357 7.87 -19.85 8.27
C GLY A 357 8.30 -20.52 9.58
N PRO A 358 7.67 -20.18 10.71
CA PRO A 358 8.07 -20.69 12.00
C PRO A 358 7.83 -22.20 12.06
N ALA A 359 8.79 -22.92 12.64
CA ALA A 359 8.63 -24.33 12.93
C ALA A 359 7.70 -24.49 14.14
N VAL A 360 6.70 -25.35 14.00
CA VAL A 360 5.70 -25.61 15.03
C VAL A 360 5.70 -27.08 15.44
N VAL A 361 5.35 -27.33 16.70
CA VAL A 361 5.09 -28.68 17.21
C VAL A 361 3.58 -28.84 17.35
N PRO A 362 2.92 -29.67 16.51
CA PRO A 362 1.48 -29.86 16.60
C PRO A 362 1.04 -30.31 17.99
N GLU A 363 -0.02 -29.70 18.51
CA GLU A 363 -0.59 -29.99 19.83
C GLU A 363 -1.32 -31.34 19.88
N SER A 364 -1.69 -31.87 18.71
CA SER A 364 -2.35 -33.17 18.54
C SER A 364 -1.77 -33.92 17.34
N LEU A 365 -2.18 -35.17 17.18
CA LEU A 365 -1.75 -35.99 16.05
C LEU A 365 -2.30 -35.42 14.74
N LEU A 366 -1.49 -35.49 13.70
CA LEU A 366 -1.91 -35.16 12.34
C LEU A 366 -2.80 -36.30 11.82
N ASN A 367 -4.07 -36.03 11.59
CA ASN A 367 -5.04 -36.98 11.04
C ASN A 367 -4.99 -36.94 9.52
N GLN A 368 -5.05 -38.09 8.85
CA GLN A 368 -5.10 -38.13 7.39
C GLN A 368 -6.55 -38.07 6.93
N ASP A 369 -6.92 -36.98 6.24
CA ASP A 369 -8.30 -36.71 5.84
C ASP A 369 -8.48 -36.76 4.32
N ALA A 370 -7.51 -36.26 3.56
CA ALA A 370 -7.54 -36.26 2.10
C ALA A 370 -6.12 -36.30 1.49
N GLU A 371 -6.02 -36.62 0.21
CA GLU A 371 -4.75 -36.60 -0.55
C GLU A 371 -4.70 -35.50 -1.62
N ASP A 372 -5.84 -34.87 -1.94
CA ASP A 372 -5.99 -33.92 -3.05
C ASP A 372 -6.66 -32.59 -2.63
N GLY A 373 -6.60 -32.20 -1.36
CA GLY A 373 -7.25 -31.01 -0.79
C GLY A 373 -6.61 -29.66 -1.15
N ALA A 374 -5.56 -29.64 -1.97
CA ALA A 374 -4.91 -28.42 -2.43
C ALA A 374 -4.68 -28.42 -3.95
N THR A 375 -4.60 -27.24 -4.54
CA THR A 375 -4.36 -26.99 -5.98
C THR A 375 -3.26 -25.96 -6.18
N ASP A 376 -2.79 -25.80 -7.42
CA ASP A 376 -1.85 -24.76 -7.84
C ASP A 376 -0.54 -24.73 -7.04
N LEU A 377 -0.09 -25.89 -6.55
CA LEU A 377 1.16 -26.01 -5.82
C LEU A 377 2.34 -25.63 -6.72
N ALA A 378 3.17 -24.69 -6.25
CA ALA A 378 4.36 -24.26 -6.94
C ALA A 378 5.50 -24.02 -5.93
N SER A 379 6.74 -24.13 -6.41
CA SER A 379 7.91 -23.70 -5.65
C SER A 379 8.89 -22.93 -6.52
N LYS A 380 9.59 -21.97 -5.93
CA LYS A 380 10.68 -21.23 -6.59
C LYS A 380 11.75 -20.81 -5.59
N THR A 381 13.01 -20.79 -6.03
CA THR A 381 14.12 -20.28 -5.22
C THR A 381 14.12 -18.75 -5.21
N VAL A 382 14.20 -18.17 -4.02
CA VAL A 382 14.27 -16.73 -3.77
C VAL A 382 15.44 -16.46 -2.83
N GLY A 383 16.58 -16.05 -3.38
CA GLY A 383 17.81 -15.88 -2.61
C GLY A 383 18.30 -17.20 -2.03
N ASN A 384 18.40 -17.29 -0.70
CA ASN A 384 18.77 -18.51 0.03
C ASN A 384 17.57 -19.27 0.60
N MET A 385 16.36 -18.92 0.16
CA MET A 385 15.11 -19.55 0.57
C MET A 385 14.40 -20.16 -0.64
N VAL A 386 13.50 -21.09 -0.37
CA VAL A 386 12.53 -21.63 -1.33
C VAL A 386 11.16 -21.16 -0.89
N GLN A 387 10.49 -20.45 -1.79
CA GLN A 387 9.08 -20.10 -1.64
C GLN A 387 8.24 -21.27 -2.14
N ILE A 388 7.27 -21.70 -1.34
CA ILE A 388 6.28 -22.71 -1.67
C ILE A 388 4.91 -22.06 -1.55
N THR A 389 4.10 -22.16 -2.60
CA THR A 389 2.76 -21.59 -2.65
C THR A 389 1.75 -22.62 -3.11
N GLY A 390 0.49 -22.42 -2.77
CA GLY A 390 -0.62 -23.21 -3.29
C GLY A 390 -1.94 -22.63 -2.83
N ARG A 391 -3.02 -23.36 -3.12
CA ARG A 391 -4.39 -22.99 -2.72
C ARG A 391 -5.09 -24.18 -2.07
N ILE A 392 -5.79 -23.94 -0.98
CA ILE A 392 -6.63 -24.91 -0.31
C ILE A 392 -7.98 -24.96 -1.05
N LYS A 393 -8.51 -26.17 -1.27
CA LYS A 393 -9.86 -26.31 -1.83
C LYS A 393 -10.90 -25.83 -0.80
N PRO A 394 -11.99 -25.16 -1.23
CA PRO A 394 -12.98 -24.58 -0.31
C PRO A 394 -13.60 -25.56 0.68
N GLU A 395 -13.71 -26.85 0.36
CA GLU A 395 -14.24 -27.85 1.29
C GLU A 395 -13.34 -28.16 2.52
N TYR A 396 -12.08 -27.71 2.51
CA TYR A 396 -11.13 -27.84 3.63
C TYR A 396 -10.74 -26.50 4.25
N LEU A 397 -11.53 -25.46 3.98
CA LEU A 397 -11.21 -24.09 4.40
C LEU A 397 -12.42 -23.43 5.06
N ASP A 398 -12.29 -23.18 6.35
CA ASP A 398 -13.13 -22.26 7.10
C ASP A 398 -12.43 -20.89 7.21
N THR A 399 -13.14 -19.90 7.78
CA THR A 399 -12.65 -18.50 7.84
C THR A 399 -11.32 -18.38 8.58
N ASP A 400 -11.15 -19.07 9.69
CA ASP A 400 -9.99 -19.00 10.60
C ASP A 400 -9.06 -20.22 10.50
N THR A 401 -9.22 -21.05 9.46
CA THR A 401 -8.34 -22.21 9.24
C THR A 401 -6.88 -21.78 9.11
N GLN A 402 -6.03 -22.26 10.02
CA GLN A 402 -4.59 -22.06 9.95
C GLN A 402 -3.96 -23.09 9.00
N ILE A 403 -2.93 -22.68 8.27
CA ILE A 403 -2.32 -23.49 7.21
C ILE A 403 -0.87 -23.80 7.56
N TYR A 404 -0.52 -25.07 7.47
CA TYR A 404 0.81 -25.58 7.77
C TYR A 404 1.29 -26.50 6.66
N LEU A 405 2.61 -26.60 6.49
CA LEU A 405 3.23 -27.59 5.61
C LEU A 405 4.14 -28.50 6.44
N ARG A 406 3.96 -29.81 6.30
CA ARG A 406 4.89 -30.81 6.83
C ARG A 406 5.87 -31.21 5.73
N ILE A 407 7.16 -31.05 6.00
CA ILE A 407 8.23 -31.38 5.03
C ILE A 407 9.04 -32.58 5.52
N ASN A 408 9.22 -33.57 4.65
CA ASN A 408 10.01 -34.79 4.85
C ASN A 408 9.69 -35.55 6.15
N GLN A 409 8.45 -35.42 6.66
CA GLN A 409 8.02 -35.95 7.96
C GLN A 409 8.89 -35.48 9.15
N ALA A 410 9.72 -34.45 8.95
CA ALA A 410 10.69 -33.99 9.93
C ALA A 410 10.20 -32.75 10.69
N GLY A 411 9.68 -31.75 9.96
CA GLY A 411 9.22 -30.48 10.53
C GLY A 411 7.87 -30.07 9.97
N VAL A 412 7.04 -29.47 10.82
CA VAL A 412 5.80 -28.78 10.45
C VAL A 412 6.08 -27.28 10.56
N TYR A 413 5.72 -26.54 9.52
CA TYR A 413 5.96 -25.11 9.43
C TYR A 413 4.65 -24.40 9.16
N GLU A 414 4.41 -23.30 9.86
CA GLU A 414 3.25 -22.47 9.63
C GLU A 414 3.46 -21.62 8.36
N ALA A 415 2.47 -21.63 7.48
CA ALA A 415 2.47 -20.86 6.25
C ALA A 415 1.61 -19.61 6.42
N PHE A 416 2.01 -18.53 5.75
CA PHE A 416 1.19 -17.33 5.67
C PHE A 416 -0.04 -17.62 4.82
N PRO A 417 -1.26 -17.48 5.36
CA PRO A 417 -2.45 -17.54 4.53
C PRO A 417 -2.54 -16.23 3.72
N VAL A 418 -2.86 -16.35 2.43
CA VAL A 418 -2.88 -15.21 1.51
C VAL A 418 -4.00 -15.35 0.49
N ASP A 419 -4.44 -14.20 -0.01
CA ASP A 419 -5.28 -14.12 -1.19
C ASP A 419 -4.42 -14.31 -2.44
N VAL A 420 -4.94 -15.05 -3.42
CA VAL A 420 -4.27 -15.36 -4.68
C VAL A 420 -5.10 -14.85 -5.84
N LYS A 421 -4.49 -14.04 -6.68
CA LYS A 421 -5.10 -13.56 -7.92
C LYS A 421 -5.07 -14.67 -8.98
N LEU A 422 -6.25 -15.04 -9.46
CA LEU A 422 -6.44 -16.06 -10.49
C LEU A 422 -6.23 -15.48 -11.89
N GLU A 423 -6.08 -16.35 -12.89
CA GLU A 423 -5.88 -15.97 -14.30
C GLU A 423 -7.03 -15.12 -14.86
N ASP A 424 -8.26 -15.32 -14.37
CA ASP A 424 -9.43 -14.54 -14.75
C ASP A 424 -9.53 -13.18 -14.04
N GLY A 425 -8.56 -12.87 -13.16
CA GLY A 425 -8.47 -11.63 -12.41
C GLY A 425 -9.20 -11.63 -11.07
N THR A 426 -9.95 -12.69 -10.74
CA THR A 426 -10.61 -12.82 -9.43
C THR A 426 -9.62 -13.12 -8.31
N LEU A 427 -9.95 -12.75 -7.09
CA LEU A 427 -9.18 -13.09 -5.89
C LEU A 427 -9.79 -14.33 -5.22
N ALA A 428 -8.94 -15.30 -4.91
CA ALA A 428 -9.27 -16.45 -4.08
C ALA A 428 -8.55 -16.33 -2.74
N ASP A 429 -9.28 -16.38 -1.64
CA ASP A 429 -8.81 -16.14 -0.26
C ASP A 429 -8.26 -17.39 0.45
N GLY A 430 -8.22 -18.53 -0.24
CA GLY A 430 -7.70 -19.80 0.25
C GLY A 430 -6.24 -20.10 -0.10
N GLY A 431 -5.43 -19.10 -0.43
CA GLY A 431 -4.03 -19.30 -0.76
C GLY A 431 -3.13 -19.45 0.47
N PHE A 432 -1.92 -19.95 0.24
CA PHE A 432 -0.86 -19.96 1.23
C PHE A 432 0.51 -19.69 0.60
N CYS A 433 1.42 -19.18 1.43
CA CYS A 433 2.82 -18.97 1.10
C CYS A 433 3.70 -19.38 2.27
N LEU A 434 4.71 -20.20 2.00
CA LEU A 434 5.74 -20.57 2.97
C LEU A 434 7.11 -20.27 2.38
N TYR A 435 7.98 -19.64 3.16
CA TYR A 435 9.41 -19.61 2.85
C TYR A 435 10.17 -20.56 3.78
N LEU A 436 11.07 -21.35 3.22
CA LEU A 436 12.01 -22.18 3.97
C LEU A 436 13.42 -21.91 3.50
N TYR A 437 14.40 -21.93 4.41
CA TYR A 437 15.81 -21.90 3.98
C TYR A 437 16.10 -23.12 3.10
N SER A 438 16.80 -22.93 1.98
CA SER A 438 17.16 -24.02 1.07
C SER A 438 17.96 -25.14 1.78
N ALA A 439 18.69 -24.78 2.84
CA ALA A 439 19.42 -25.73 3.68
C ALA A 439 18.52 -26.67 4.51
N SER A 440 17.24 -26.34 4.69
CA SER A 440 16.25 -27.18 5.37
C SER A 440 15.63 -28.24 4.45
N LEU A 441 15.95 -28.20 3.15
CA LEU A 441 15.40 -29.12 2.14
C LEU A 441 16.48 -30.09 1.66
N ALA A 442 16.06 -31.29 1.25
CA ALA A 442 16.92 -32.26 0.60
C ALA A 442 17.30 -31.74 -0.80
N PRO A 443 18.52 -32.02 -1.32
CA PRO A 443 18.96 -31.59 -2.66
C PRO A 443 18.18 -32.16 -3.84
N GLY A 444 17.24 -33.08 -3.62
CA GLY A 444 16.42 -33.71 -4.65
C GLY A 444 14.95 -33.69 -4.24
N GLU A 445 14.28 -34.82 -4.37
CA GLU A 445 12.87 -34.96 -4.04
C GLU A 445 12.60 -34.78 -2.54
N ASN A 446 11.64 -33.91 -2.23
CA ASN A 446 11.15 -33.64 -0.88
C ASN A 446 9.67 -34.01 -0.80
N ASN A 447 9.27 -34.68 0.27
CA ASN A 447 7.86 -34.95 0.56
C ASN A 447 7.25 -33.70 1.22
N LEU A 448 6.14 -33.24 0.68
CA LEU A 448 5.34 -32.14 1.20
C LEU A 448 3.94 -32.62 1.50
N GLU A 449 3.43 -32.23 2.64
CA GLU A 449 2.02 -32.38 2.97
C GLU A 449 1.46 -31.05 3.41
N VAL A 450 0.24 -30.74 2.97
CA VAL A 450 -0.50 -29.57 3.44
C VAL A 450 -1.40 -30.01 4.58
N VAL A 451 -1.31 -29.27 5.68
CA VAL A 451 -2.03 -29.52 6.92
C VAL A 451 -2.88 -28.30 7.23
N THR A 452 -4.18 -28.50 7.45
CA THR A 452 -5.06 -27.48 7.99
C THR A 452 -5.27 -27.71 9.47
N LYS A 453 -5.51 -26.65 10.24
CA LYS A 453 -5.90 -26.75 11.64
C LYS A 453 -7.22 -26.02 11.86
N ASP A 454 -8.13 -26.72 12.53
CA ASP A 454 -9.42 -26.23 12.99
C ASP A 454 -9.65 -26.64 14.46
N ASP A 455 -10.87 -26.41 14.96
CA ASP A 455 -11.30 -26.82 16.31
C ASP A 455 -11.19 -28.33 16.60
N GLN A 456 -11.15 -29.18 15.56
CA GLN A 456 -11.07 -30.64 15.67
C GLN A 456 -9.62 -31.15 15.68
N GLY A 457 -8.65 -30.29 15.34
CA GLY A 457 -7.23 -30.59 15.38
C GLY A 457 -6.54 -30.34 14.04
N TYR A 458 -5.48 -31.10 13.78
CA TYR A 458 -4.68 -30.96 12.57
C TYR A 458 -5.03 -32.06 11.57
N HIS A 459 -5.28 -31.67 10.31
CA HIS A 459 -5.73 -32.54 9.24
C HIS A 459 -4.78 -32.44 8.04
N ILE A 460 -4.17 -33.55 7.67
CA ILE A 460 -3.43 -33.69 6.42
C ILE A 460 -4.46 -33.84 5.30
N ILE A 461 -4.50 -32.85 4.43
CA ILE A 461 -5.46 -32.78 3.33
C ILE A 461 -4.81 -32.97 1.97
N TYR A 462 -3.48 -32.96 1.89
CA TYR A 462 -2.75 -33.08 0.64
C TYR A 462 -1.38 -33.70 0.87
N SER A 463 -0.91 -34.50 -0.09
CA SER A 463 0.45 -35.05 -0.10
C SER A 463 1.03 -35.07 -1.51
N HIS A 464 2.24 -34.54 -1.67
CA HIS A 464 2.94 -34.51 -2.95
C HIS A 464 4.45 -34.53 -2.75
N THR A 465 5.17 -34.89 -3.80
CA THR A 465 6.62 -34.77 -3.83
C THR A 465 7.04 -33.63 -4.74
N PHE A 466 8.00 -32.83 -4.31
CA PHE A 466 8.50 -31.72 -5.13
C PHE A 466 10.02 -31.67 -5.08
N GLU A 467 10.62 -31.21 -6.17
CA GLU A 467 12.02 -30.81 -6.21
C GLU A 467 12.08 -29.28 -6.20
N PRO A 468 12.86 -28.64 -5.32
CA PRO A 468 13.02 -27.19 -5.35
C PRO A 468 13.53 -26.76 -6.73
N ALA A 469 12.80 -25.86 -7.39
CA ALA A 469 13.24 -25.32 -8.67
C ALA A 469 14.60 -24.61 -8.51
N ALA A 470 15.56 -24.98 -9.37
CA ALA A 470 16.94 -24.48 -9.35
C ALA A 470 17.06 -22.97 -9.56
#